data_AF-A0A2D6XSG3-F1
#
_entry.id   AF-A0A2D6XSG3-F1
#
_cell.length_a   1.000
_cell.length_b   1.000
_cell.length_c   1.000
_cell.angle_alpha   90.00
_cell.angle_beta   90.00
_cell.angle_gamma   90.00
#
_symmetry.space_group_name_H-M   'P 1'
#
loop_
_entity.id
_entity.type
_entity.pdbx_description
1 polymer ?
#
loop_
_entity_poly.entity_id
_entity_poly.type
_entity_poly.pdbx_seq_one_letter_code
_entity_poly.pdbx_strand_id
1 'polypeptide(L)'
;MGLIQIINRKKITIIGFFLFYYIILNLLDGERGLISYYEKQNIKKKLLEEKSFLTEQLALVEKKNELLTEKIDLDYLEILFREKFMFGKPNEKIYKSN
;
A
#
# COMPACT_ATOMS: atom_id res chain seq x y z
N MET A 1 -29.04 49.26 23.27
CA MET A 1 -27.86 50.02 22.79
C MET A 1 -26.51 49.52 23.32
N GLY A 2 -26.42 48.86 24.48
CA GLY A 2 -25.13 48.45 25.08
C GLY A 2 -24.32 47.40 24.30
N LEU A 3 -24.97 46.40 23.68
CA LEU A 3 -24.27 45.35 22.91
C LEU A 3 -23.48 45.92 21.72
N ILE A 4 -24.04 46.91 21.03
CA ILE A 4 -23.41 47.56 19.88
C ILE A 4 -22.15 48.32 20.32
N GLN A 5 -22.19 49.00 21.46
CA GLN A 5 -21.01 49.67 22.02
C GLN A 5 -19.90 48.69 22.43
N ILE A 6 -20.28 47.53 22.98
CA ILE A 6 -19.32 46.46 23.34
C ILE A 6 -18.64 45.90 22.08
N ILE A 7 -19.42 45.59 21.04
CA ILE A 7 -18.91 45.11 19.75
C ILE A 7 -17.98 46.14 19.14
N ASN A 8 -18.37 47.42 19.12
CA ASN A 8 -17.55 48.48 18.50
C ASN A 8 -16.23 48.69 19.26
N ARG A 9 -16.22 48.49 20.59
CA ARG A 9 -15.00 48.55 21.42
C ARG A 9 -14.07 47.35 21.20
N LYS A 10 -14.62 46.16 20.92
CA LYS A 10 -13.84 44.91 20.71
C LYS A 10 -13.69 44.48 19.25
N LYS A 11 -14.04 45.35 18.29
CA LYS A 11 -14.13 45.01 16.85
C LYS A 11 -12.87 44.37 16.27
N ILE A 12 -11.69 44.85 16.66
CA ILE A 12 -10.40 44.34 16.18
C ILE A 12 -10.18 42.90 16.67
N THR A 13 -10.48 42.61 17.93
CA THR A 13 -10.37 41.26 18.50
C THR A 13 -11.32 40.29 17.82
N ILE A 14 -12.54 40.73 17.50
CA ILE A 14 -13.54 39.90 16.80
C ILE A 14 -13.05 39.57 15.38
N ILE A 15 -12.55 40.56 14.63
CA ILE A 15 -11.98 40.35 13.30
C ILE A 15 -10.78 39.40 13.35
N GLY A 16 -9.89 39.59 14.33
CA GLY A 16 -8.74 38.72 14.55
C GLY A 16 -9.14 37.26 14.84
N PHE A 17 -10.21 37.05 15.63
CA PHE A 17 -10.75 35.73 15.90
C PHE A 17 -11.23 35.04 14.61
N PHE A 18 -12.00 35.73 13.76
CA PHE A 18 -12.48 35.15 12.50
C PHE A 18 -11.34 34.85 11.51
N LEU A 19 -10.33 35.73 11.43
CA LEU A 19 -9.14 35.49 10.61
C LEU A 19 -8.36 34.27 11.10
N PHE A 20 -8.14 34.16 12.41
CA PHE A 20 -7.44 33.03 13.00
C PHE A 20 -8.21 31.72 12.79
N TYR A 21 -9.52 31.76 12.98
CA TYR A 21 -10.40 30.62 12.75
C TYR A 21 -10.38 30.17 11.27
N TYR A 22 -10.40 31.11 10.33
CA TYR A 22 -10.29 30.82 8.90
C TYR A 22 -8.97 30.11 8.55
N ILE A 23 -7.85 30.57 9.13
CA ILE A 23 -6.54 29.94 8.94
C ILE A 23 -6.53 28.51 9.51
N ILE A 24 -7.06 28.31 10.72
CA ILE A 24 -7.10 26.99 11.35
C ILE A 24 -7.92 26.00 10.52
N LEU A 25 -9.12 26.40 10.08
CA LEU A 25 -9.96 25.54 9.26
C LEU A 25 -9.27 25.14 7.95
N ASN A 26 -8.66 26.09 7.24
CA ASN A 26 -7.92 25.81 6.01
C ASN A 26 -6.63 25.00 6.24
N LEU A 27 -6.06 25.05 7.43
CA LEU A 27 -4.84 24.30 7.76
C LEU A 27 -5.17 22.85 8.11
N LEU A 28 -6.24 22.62 8.86
CA LEU A 28 -6.63 21.28 9.31
C LEU A 28 -7.31 20.49 8.19
N ASP A 29 -8.20 21.15 7.45
CA ASP A 29 -9.10 20.54 6.49
C ASP A 29 -8.70 20.80 5.03
N GLY A 30 -9.31 20.08 4.10
CA GLY A 30 -9.07 20.15 2.66
C GLY A 30 -7.97 19.21 2.17
N GLU A 31 -7.85 19.10 0.84
CA GLU A 31 -6.91 18.14 0.21
C GLU A 31 -5.44 18.38 0.53
N ARG A 32 -5.09 19.60 0.95
CA ARG A 32 -3.73 19.99 1.36
C ARG A 32 -3.64 20.26 2.86
N GLY A 33 -4.71 20.00 3.60
CA GLY A 33 -4.75 20.13 5.04
C GLY A 33 -3.96 19.02 5.74
N LEU A 34 -3.75 19.21 7.04
CA LEU A 34 -2.98 18.29 7.88
C LEU A 34 -3.59 16.89 7.94
N ILE A 35 -4.93 16.78 7.98
CA ILE A 35 -5.61 15.47 8.00
C ILE A 35 -5.29 14.71 6.72
N SER A 36 -5.48 15.35 5.56
CA SER A 36 -5.19 14.74 4.25
C SER A 36 -3.72 14.35 4.10
N TYR A 37 -2.79 15.13 4.66
CA TYR A 37 -1.37 14.80 4.65
C TYR A 37 -1.08 13.44 5.31
N TYR A 38 -1.61 13.19 6.51
CA TYR A 38 -1.39 11.93 7.22
C TYR A 38 -2.05 10.74 6.53
N GLU A 39 -3.26 10.91 5.99
CA GLU A 39 -3.94 9.87 5.21
C GLU A 39 -3.14 9.47 3.98
N LYS A 40 -2.66 10.46 3.20
CA LYS A 40 -1.84 10.24 2.00
C LYS A 40 -0.53 9.55 2.33
N GLN A 41 0.11 9.90 3.46
CA GLN A 41 1.32 9.22 3.93
C GLN A 41 1.05 7.75 4.25
N ASN A 42 -0.08 7.44 4.88
CA ASN A 42 -0.46 6.06 5.18
C ASN A 42 -0.77 5.26 3.91
N ILE A 43 -1.50 5.85 2.95
CA ILE A 43 -1.76 5.22 1.64
C ILE A 43 -0.45 4.97 0.90
N LYS A 44 0.46 5.96 0.87
CA LYS A 44 1.77 5.83 0.24
C LYS A 44 2.56 4.65 0.84
N LYS A 45 2.54 4.50 2.17
CA LYS A 45 3.21 3.38 2.85
C LYS A 45 2.63 2.03 2.42
N LYS A 46 1.30 1.90 2.42
CA LYS A 46 0.62 0.68 1.96
C LYS A 46 0.95 0.34 0.51
N LEU A 47 0.95 1.34 -0.38
CA LEU A 47 1.30 1.15 -1.79
C LEU A 47 2.76 0.72 -1.98
N LEU A 48 3.69 1.21 -1.15
CA LEU A 48 5.09 0.77 -1.20
C LEU A 48 5.24 -0.68 -0.74
N GLU A 49 4.56 -1.08 0.33
CA GLU A 49 4.54 -2.46 0.82
C GLU A 49 3.94 -3.41 -0.23
N GLU A 50 2.78 -3.04 -0.80
CA GLU A 50 2.13 -3.81 -1.85
C GLU A 50 3.01 -3.91 -3.10
N LYS A 51 3.64 -2.81 -3.52
CA LYS A 51 4.59 -2.82 -4.65
C LYS A 51 5.75 -3.77 -4.39
N SER A 52 6.33 -3.76 -3.19
CA SER A 52 7.44 -4.66 -2.83
C SER A 52 6.99 -6.12 -2.94
N PHE A 53 5.85 -6.45 -2.33
CA PHE A 53 5.28 -7.80 -2.37
C PHE A 53 4.98 -8.28 -3.79
N LEU A 54 4.39 -7.43 -4.63
CA LEU A 54 4.11 -7.76 -6.03
C LEU A 54 5.39 -7.91 -6.85
N THR A 55 6.42 -7.11 -6.58
CA THR A 55 7.72 -7.21 -7.26
C THR A 55 8.41 -8.53 -6.93
N GLU A 56 8.38 -8.97 -5.67
CA GLU A 56 8.92 -10.27 -5.26
C GLU A 56 8.18 -11.44 -5.90
N GLN A 57 6.85 -11.38 -5.95
CA GLN A 57 6.04 -12.40 -6.63
C GLN A 57 6.32 -12.44 -8.13
N LEU A 58 6.44 -11.26 -8.76
CA LEU A 58 6.77 -11.17 -10.17
C LEU A 58 8.13 -11.80 -10.45
N ALA A 59 9.16 -11.45 -9.66
CA ALA A 59 10.49 -12.03 -9.81
C ALA A 59 10.50 -13.56 -9.64
N LEU A 60 9.69 -14.09 -8.72
CA LEU A 60 9.52 -15.55 -8.57
C LEU A 60 8.89 -16.17 -9.83
N VAL A 61 7.84 -15.55 -10.38
CA VAL A 61 7.17 -16.06 -11.59
C VAL A 61 8.06 -15.94 -12.81
N GLU A 62 8.76 -14.82 -12.99
CA GLU A 62 9.72 -14.60 -14.06
C GLU A 62 10.83 -15.65 -14.04
N LYS A 63 11.39 -15.94 -12.86
CA LYS A 63 12.38 -17.01 -12.71
C LYS A 63 11.83 -18.38 -13.11
N LYS A 64 10.58 -18.71 -12.73
CA LYS A 64 9.94 -19.96 -13.16
C LYS A 64 9.74 -19.99 -14.68
N ASN A 65 9.35 -18.87 -15.28
CA ASN A 65 9.16 -18.77 -16.72
C ASN A 65 10.49 -18.89 -17.47
N GLU A 66 11.56 -18.28 -16.97
CA GLU A 66 12.91 -18.39 -17.52
C GLU A 66 13.36 -19.86 -17.60
N LEU A 67 13.17 -20.61 -16.52
CA LEU A 67 13.47 -22.05 -16.45
C LEU A 67 12.66 -22.92 -17.42
N LEU A 68 11.57 -22.40 -17.99
CA LEU A 68 10.65 -23.14 -18.85
C LEU A 68 10.60 -22.63 -20.30
N THR A 69 11.32 -21.57 -20.65
CA THR A 69 11.19 -20.91 -21.96
C THR A 69 12.43 -21.04 -22.84
N GLU A 70 13.39 -20.11 -22.77
CA GLU A 70 14.50 -20.00 -23.74
C GLU A 70 15.36 -21.27 -23.78
N LYS A 71 15.66 -21.82 -22.61
CA LYS A 71 16.28 -23.12 -22.44
C LYS A 71 15.57 -23.81 -21.29
N ILE A 72 14.77 -24.83 -21.65
CA ILE A 72 14.03 -25.61 -20.66
C ILE A 72 15.03 -26.31 -19.74
N ASP A 73 14.92 -26.04 -18.45
CA ASP A 73 15.63 -26.74 -17.40
C ASP A 73 14.92 -28.07 -17.12
N LEU A 74 15.59 -29.18 -17.50
CA LEU A 74 15.02 -30.53 -17.39
C LEU A 74 14.88 -30.99 -15.94
N ASP A 75 15.75 -30.53 -15.04
CA ASP A 75 15.67 -30.86 -13.62
C ASP A 75 14.46 -30.15 -12.99
N TYR A 76 14.25 -28.88 -13.33
CA TYR A 76 13.07 -28.14 -12.92
C TYR A 76 11.77 -28.75 -13.48
N LEU A 77 11.79 -29.20 -14.73
CA LEU A 77 10.67 -29.93 -15.34
C LEU A 77 10.39 -31.25 -14.59
N GLU A 78 11.42 -32.03 -14.23
CA GLU A 78 11.28 -33.25 -13.42
C GLU A 78 10.64 -32.94 -12.06
N ILE A 79 11.07 -31.88 -11.38
CA ILE A 79 10.46 -31.42 -10.12
C ILE A 79 8.97 -31.13 -10.30
N LEU A 80 8.59 -30.38 -11.34
CA LEU A 80 7.18 -30.08 -11.63
C LEU A 80 6.35 -31.34 -11.91
N PHE A 81 6.90 -32.32 -12.65
CA PHE A 81 6.22 -33.58 -12.91
C PHE A 81 6.02 -34.40 -11.63
N ARG A 82 7.01 -34.42 -10.74
CA ARG A 82 6.93 -35.08 -9.43
C ARG A 82 5.89 -34.42 -8.54
N GLU A 83 5.88 -33.09 -8.45
CA GLU A 83 4.93 -32.35 -7.61
C GLU A 83 3.48 -32.47 -8.10
N LYS A 84 3.24 -32.32 -9.42
CA LYS A 84 1.87 -32.28 -9.98
C LYS A 84 1.27 -33.66 -10.18
N PHE A 85 2.08 -34.65 -10.54
CA PHE A 85 1.59 -35.96 -10.96
C PHE A 85 2.07 -37.10 -10.06
N MET A 86 2.86 -36.81 -9.01
CA MET A 86 3.50 -37.84 -8.18
C MET A 86 4.25 -38.86 -9.04
N PHE A 87 4.90 -38.38 -10.11
CA PHE A 87 5.64 -39.24 -11.02
C PHE A 87 6.94 -39.72 -10.36
N GLY A 88 7.33 -40.98 -10.56
CA GLY A 88 8.57 -41.56 -10.04
C GLY A 88 9.34 -42.28 -11.15
N LYS A 89 10.62 -42.52 -10.92
CA LYS A 89 11.42 -43.35 -11.84
C LYS A 89 10.99 -44.81 -11.70
N PRO A 90 11.17 -45.66 -12.74
CA PRO A 90 10.69 -47.05 -12.75
C PRO A 90 11.10 -47.91 -11.54
N ASN A 91 12.19 -47.56 -10.85
CA ASN A 91 12.72 -48.28 -9.69
C ASN A 91 12.45 -47.57 -8.34
N GLU A 92 11.68 -46.48 -8.32
CA GLU A 92 11.35 -45.73 -7.12
C GLU A 92 10.02 -46.21 -6.53
N LYS A 93 9.93 -46.29 -5.19
CA LYS A 93 8.68 -46.53 -4.47
C LYS A 93 8.16 -45.21 -3.91
N ILE A 94 6.92 -44.86 -4.22
CA ILE A 94 6.28 -43.62 -3.76
C ILE A 94 5.39 -43.95 -2.57
N TYR A 95 5.60 -43.23 -1.46
CA TYR A 95 4.78 -43.36 -0.25
C TYR A 95 3.97 -42.09 -0.07
N LYS A 96 2.66 -42.25 0.14
CA LYS A 96 1.77 -41.15 0.52
C LYS A 96 1.41 -41.32 1.98
N SER A 97 1.82 -40.38 2.84
CA SER A 97 1.25 -40.30 4.18
C SER A 97 -0.15 -39.67 4.06
N ASN A 98 -1.15 -40.34 4.65
CA ASN A 98 -2.41 -39.68 4.99
C ASN A 98 -2.20 -38.67 6.10
#